data_AF-A0A5S4F0A9-F1
#
_entry.id   AF-A0A5S4F0A9-F1
#
_cell.length_a   1.000
_cell.length_b   1.000
_cell.length_c   1.000
_cell.angle_alpha   90.00
_cell.angle_beta   90.00
_cell.angle_gamma   90.00
#
_symmetry.space_group_name_H-M   'P 1'
#
loop_
_entity.id
_entity.type
_entity.pdbx_description
1 polymer ?
#
loop_
_entity_poly.entity_id
_entity_poly.type
_entity_poly.pdbx_seq_one_letter_code
_entity_poly.pdbx_strand_id
1 'polypeptide(L)'
;MTSQIPDIVVIDCIDHAIAGIDGGPLFDPADHGIEPGFFSTGCWRGCYCDYVIRHGRLLLYRLTFGEQAVGGDRPSALFGAPVEEQEFGEFTVDPPRLEILFSGRLLGAILEGDLLDPDGVRGARGWVQRTFELDYGRTFPGR
;
A
#
# COMPACT_ATOMS: atom_id res chain seq x y z
N MET A 1 -13.78 16.29 -1.77
CA MET A 1 -12.66 15.54 -2.39
C MET A 1 -12.37 14.37 -1.47
N THR A 2 -12.46 13.15 -1.99
CA THR A 2 -11.98 11.94 -1.31
C THR A 2 -10.62 11.61 -1.92
N SER A 3 -9.56 11.65 -1.13
CA SER A 3 -8.23 11.23 -1.57
C SER A 3 -7.99 9.78 -1.17
N GLN A 4 -6.94 9.17 -1.73
CA GLN A 4 -6.42 7.89 -1.28
C GLN A 4 -4.97 8.06 -0.85
N ILE A 5 -4.64 7.61 0.36
CA ILE A 5 -3.25 7.44 0.80
C ILE A 5 -2.64 6.38 -0.13
N PRO A 6 -1.54 6.68 -0.83
CA PRO A 6 -0.97 5.74 -1.78
C PRO A 6 -0.39 4.55 -1.03
N ASP A 7 -0.47 3.38 -1.66
CA ASP A 7 0.35 2.25 -1.25
C ASP A 7 1.83 2.55 -1.57
N ILE A 8 2.74 2.09 -0.72
CA ILE A 8 4.18 2.33 -0.86
C ILE A 8 4.90 1.04 -1.24
N VAL A 9 5.94 1.13 -2.07
CA VAL A 9 6.90 0.05 -2.24
C VAL A 9 8.33 0.55 -2.02
N VAL A 10 9.06 -0.17 -1.18
CA VAL A 10 10.44 0.14 -0.82
C VAL A 10 11.41 -0.53 -1.80
N ILE A 11 12.18 0.29 -2.51
CA ILE A 11 13.21 -0.14 -3.47
C ILE A 11 14.50 0.55 -3.11
N ASP A 12 15.58 -0.21 -2.95
CA ASP A 12 16.90 0.32 -2.58
C ASP A 12 16.85 1.23 -1.34
N CYS A 13 16.00 0.88 -0.37
CA CYS A 13 15.73 1.65 0.85
C CYS A 13 15.09 3.03 0.63
N ILE A 14 14.45 3.24 -0.52
CA ILE A 14 13.71 4.46 -0.85
C ILE A 14 12.23 4.11 -1.03
N ASP A 15 11.37 4.91 -0.41
CA ASP A 15 9.92 4.78 -0.49
C ASP A 15 9.40 5.34 -1.81
N HIS A 16 8.63 4.52 -2.53
CA HIS A 16 7.97 4.92 -3.78
C HIS A 16 6.47 4.75 -3.62
N ALA A 17 5.71 5.84 -3.72
CA ALA A 17 4.26 5.80 -3.81
C ALA A 17 3.82 5.18 -5.12
N ILE A 18 3.00 4.13 -5.06
CA ILE A 18 2.48 3.47 -6.25
C ILE A 18 1.43 4.38 -6.89
N ALA A 19 1.75 4.85 -8.10
CA ALA A 19 0.93 5.76 -8.89
C ALA A 19 0.22 5.05 -10.07
N GLY A 20 0.60 3.80 -10.37
CA GLY A 20 -0.01 3.02 -11.44
C GLY A 20 0.37 1.55 -11.39
N ILE A 21 -0.53 0.71 -11.91
CA ILE A 21 -0.39 -0.75 -11.92
C ILE A 21 -0.81 -1.24 -13.30
N ASP A 22 0.00 -2.10 -13.91
CA ASP A 22 -0.31 -2.81 -15.16
C ASP A 22 -0.01 -4.29 -14.95
N GLY A 23 -1.01 -5.08 -14.55
CA GLY A 23 -0.84 -6.49 -14.19
C GLY A 23 -1.89 -7.01 -13.23
N GLY A 24 -1.53 -8.05 -12.46
CA GLY A 24 -2.37 -8.63 -11.42
C GLY A 24 -2.70 -7.65 -10.28
N PRO A 25 -3.71 -7.96 -9.44
CA PRO A 25 -4.04 -7.12 -8.30
C PRO A 25 -2.91 -7.08 -7.27
N LEU A 26 -2.85 -5.99 -6.50
CA LEU A 26 -2.07 -5.93 -5.25
C LEU A 26 -2.88 -6.57 -4.11
N PHE A 27 -2.46 -6.34 -2.87
CA PHE A 27 -3.21 -6.81 -1.71
C PHE A 27 -4.62 -6.21 -1.67
N ASP A 28 -5.62 -7.08 -1.54
CA ASP A 28 -7.00 -6.72 -1.23
C ASP A 28 -7.36 -7.24 0.17
N PRO A 29 -7.63 -6.37 1.17
CA PRO A 29 -8.07 -6.80 2.48
C PRO A 29 -9.30 -7.73 2.45
N ALA A 30 -10.20 -7.57 1.46
CA ALA A 30 -11.41 -8.37 1.35
C ALA A 30 -11.11 -9.85 1.05
N ASP A 31 -10.03 -10.15 0.31
CA ASP A 31 -9.56 -11.53 0.06
C ASP A 31 -9.13 -12.25 1.35
N HIS A 32 -8.95 -11.49 2.43
CA HIS A 32 -8.54 -11.97 3.75
C HIS A 32 -9.60 -11.78 4.83
N GLY A 33 -10.84 -11.44 4.45
CA GLY A 33 -11.95 -11.21 5.40
C GLY A 33 -11.75 -9.96 6.26
N ILE A 34 -10.95 -9.01 5.79
CA ILE A 34 -10.75 -7.72 6.44
C ILE A 34 -11.65 -6.71 5.73
N GLU A 35 -12.50 -6.03 6.50
CA GLU A 35 -13.32 -4.92 6.02
C GLU A 35 -12.85 -3.63 6.70
N PRO A 36 -11.92 -2.88 6.09
CA PRO A 36 -11.35 -1.68 6.71
C PRO A 36 -12.42 -0.60 6.88
N GLY A 37 -12.54 -0.06 8.10
CA GLY A 37 -13.40 1.10 8.34
C GLY A 37 -12.72 2.42 8.02
N PHE A 38 -13.53 3.47 8.07
CA PHE A 38 -13.08 4.83 7.82
C PHE A 38 -12.25 5.35 9.00
N PHE A 39 -11.06 5.86 8.71
CA PHE A 39 -10.22 6.57 9.69
C PHE A 39 -9.75 7.96 9.20
N SER A 40 -9.80 8.23 7.88
CA SER A 40 -9.32 9.50 7.30
C SER A 40 -10.05 9.86 6.01
N THR A 41 -10.31 11.16 5.81
CA THR A 41 -10.85 11.71 4.54
C THR A 41 -9.86 11.56 3.38
N GLY A 42 -8.59 11.33 3.70
CA GLY A 42 -7.53 11.05 2.74
C GLY A 42 -7.39 9.57 2.36
N CYS A 43 -8.17 8.66 2.96
CA CYS A 43 -8.06 7.22 2.75
C CYS A 43 -9.45 6.58 2.58
N TRP A 44 -10.03 6.73 1.39
CA TRP A 44 -11.39 6.22 1.14
C TRP A 44 -11.49 4.69 1.16
N ARG A 45 -10.40 3.96 0.88
CA ARG A 45 -10.32 2.49 1.02
C ARG A 45 -10.33 2.02 2.47
N GLY A 46 -10.17 2.92 3.44
CA GLY A 46 -10.02 2.57 4.86
C GLY A 46 -8.73 1.80 5.16
N CYS A 47 -7.82 1.68 4.20
CA CYS A 47 -6.52 1.03 4.35
C CYS A 47 -5.49 1.52 3.31
N TYR A 48 -4.22 1.27 3.61
CA TYR A 48 -3.09 1.38 2.67
C TYR A 48 -2.02 0.35 3.04
N CYS A 49 -1.17 0.02 2.06
CA CYS A 49 -0.18 -1.06 2.17
C CYS A 49 1.23 -0.55 1.90
N ASP A 50 2.19 -1.04 2.70
CA ASP A 50 3.61 -0.89 2.40
C ASP A 50 4.16 -2.25 1.93
N TYR A 51 4.92 -2.23 0.85
CA TYR A 51 5.52 -3.40 0.23
C TYR A 51 7.04 -3.32 0.21
N VAL A 52 7.68 -4.48 0.15
CA VAL A 52 9.13 -4.58 -0.12
C VAL A 52 9.38 -5.65 -1.17
N ILE A 53 10.41 -5.44 -2.01
CA ILE A 53 10.90 -6.48 -2.91
C ILE A 53 12.07 -7.22 -2.26
N ARG A 54 11.91 -8.54 -2.08
CA ARG A 54 12.95 -9.44 -1.54
C ARG A 54 13.05 -10.68 -2.40
N HIS A 55 14.27 -11.00 -2.87
CA HIS A 55 14.52 -12.18 -3.73
C HIS A 55 13.60 -12.23 -4.97
N GLY A 56 13.30 -11.08 -5.57
CA GLY A 56 12.37 -10.97 -6.69
C GLY A 56 10.92 -11.25 -6.30
N ARG A 57 10.54 -11.05 -5.03
CA ARG A 57 9.18 -11.23 -4.49
C ARG A 57 8.64 -10.00 -3.81
N LEU A 58 7.36 -9.69 -4.06
CA LEU A 58 6.63 -8.56 -3.50
C LEU A 58 6.02 -9.08 -2.21
N LEU A 59 6.50 -8.56 -1.10
CA LEU A 59 6.00 -8.90 0.22
C LEU A 59 5.21 -7.72 0.75
N LEU A 60 4.06 -7.99 1.34
CA LEU A 60 3.38 -7.03 2.19
C LEU A 60 4.22 -6.86 3.45
N TYR A 61 4.82 -5.69 3.61
CA TYR A 61 5.65 -5.32 4.75
C TYR A 61 4.79 -4.81 5.90
N ARG A 62 3.78 -4.01 5.59
CA ARG A 62 2.83 -3.45 6.55
C ARG A 62 1.47 -3.26 5.91
N LEU A 63 0.43 -3.55 6.68
CA LEU A 63 -0.94 -3.14 6.40
C LEU A 63 -1.36 -2.13 7.45
N THR A 64 -1.79 -0.95 7.02
CA THR A 64 -2.49 0.01 7.88
C THR A 64 -3.96 0.05 7.50
N PHE A 65 -4.85 -0.02 8.48
CA PHE A 65 -6.29 -0.06 8.26
C PHE A 65 -7.05 0.58 9.43
N GLY A 66 -8.24 1.10 9.15
CA GLY A 66 -9.14 1.59 10.20
C GLY A 66 -9.85 0.45 10.94
N GLU A 67 -10.48 0.78 12.05
CA GLU A 67 -11.34 -0.16 12.79
C GLU A 67 -12.32 -0.88 11.86
N GLN A 68 -12.60 -2.17 12.07
CA GLN A 68 -13.43 -2.91 11.11
C GLN A 68 -14.83 -2.30 10.96
N ALA A 69 -15.27 -2.11 9.71
CA ALA A 69 -16.52 -1.43 9.40
C ALA A 69 -17.77 -2.19 9.86
N VAL A 70 -17.68 -3.52 10.01
CA VAL A 70 -18.80 -4.39 10.36
C VAL A 70 -18.46 -5.35 11.51
N GLY A 71 -19.06 -5.09 12.68
CA GLY A 71 -19.60 -6.08 13.60
C GLY A 71 -18.71 -7.24 14.10
N GLY A 72 -17.39 -7.10 14.13
CA GLY A 72 -16.46 -8.10 14.68
C GLY A 72 -15.59 -7.53 15.80
N ASP A 73 -15.17 -8.39 16.74
CA ASP A 73 -14.09 -8.03 17.67
C ASP A 73 -12.80 -7.75 16.88
N ARG A 74 -12.07 -6.71 17.28
CA ARG A 74 -10.76 -6.40 16.70
C ARG A 74 -9.85 -7.64 16.80
N PRO A 75 -9.30 -8.15 15.69
CA PRO A 75 -8.38 -9.27 15.76
C PRO A 75 -7.11 -8.83 16.51
N SER A 76 -6.70 -9.59 17.52
CA SER A 76 -5.44 -9.33 18.24
C SER A 76 -4.19 -9.66 17.40
N ALA A 77 -4.38 -10.41 16.32
CA ALA A 77 -3.33 -10.80 15.39
C ALA A 77 -3.90 -11.05 13.99
N LEU A 78 -3.13 -10.69 12.96
CA LEU A 78 -3.40 -10.97 11.55
C LEU A 78 -2.13 -11.49 10.90
N PHE A 79 -2.25 -12.46 9.98
CA PHE A 79 -1.12 -13.03 9.24
C PHE A 79 0.04 -13.55 10.11
N GLY A 80 -0.26 -13.97 11.34
CA GLY A 80 0.75 -14.44 12.30
C GLY A 80 1.54 -13.33 13.01
N ALA A 81 1.14 -12.07 12.89
CA ALA A 81 1.71 -10.91 13.56
C ALA A 81 0.65 -10.22 14.45
N PRO A 82 1.06 -9.56 15.54
CA PRO A 82 0.14 -8.79 16.38
C PRO A 82 -0.44 -7.61 15.60
N VAL A 83 -1.69 -7.26 15.90
CA VAL A 83 -2.29 -6.00 15.46
C VAL A 83 -2.00 -4.95 16.51
N GLU A 84 -1.39 -3.85 16.10
CA GLU A 84 -1.06 -2.72 16.96
C GLU A 84 -1.99 -1.54 16.67
N GLU A 85 -2.43 -0.86 17.71
CA GLU A 85 -3.20 0.37 17.60
C GLU A 85 -2.24 1.55 17.52
N GLN A 86 -2.50 2.41 16.56
CA GLN A 86 -1.76 3.65 16.34
C GLN A 86 -2.64 4.84 16.74
N GLU A 87 -2.12 6.06 16.53
CA GLU A 87 -2.89 7.27 16.72
C GLU A 87 -4.06 7.36 15.72
N PHE A 88 -5.05 8.20 16.02
CA PHE A 88 -6.17 8.52 15.13
C PHE A 88 -7.05 7.34 14.67
N GLY A 89 -7.07 6.24 15.42
CA GLY A 89 -7.93 5.08 15.12
C GLY A 89 -7.41 4.20 13.98
N GLU A 90 -6.12 4.30 13.69
CA GLU A 90 -5.41 3.42 12.76
C GLU A 90 -4.93 2.15 13.49
N PHE A 91 -4.92 1.04 12.76
CA PHE A 91 -4.34 -0.22 13.20
C PHE A 91 -3.31 -0.67 12.19
N THR A 92 -2.20 -1.20 12.69
CA THR A 92 -1.11 -1.72 11.86
C THR A 92 -0.86 -3.19 12.14
N VAL A 93 -0.42 -3.90 11.12
CA VAL A 93 0.16 -5.24 11.24
C VAL A 93 1.31 -5.36 10.26
N ASP A 94 2.43 -5.91 10.75
CA ASP A 94 3.65 -6.14 9.96
C ASP A 94 3.77 -7.65 9.68
N PRO A 95 3.24 -8.16 8.55
CA PRO A 95 3.20 -9.59 8.27
C PRO A 95 4.62 -10.08 7.96
N PRO A 96 5.16 -11.09 8.67
CA PRO A 96 6.57 -11.45 8.50
C PRO A 96 6.88 -12.08 7.13
N ARG A 97 5.89 -12.66 6.44
CA ARG A 97 6.09 -13.45 5.20
C ARG A 97 4.90 -13.43 4.24
N LEU A 98 4.06 -12.40 4.25
CA LEU A 98 2.91 -12.38 3.34
C LEU A 98 3.36 -11.99 1.93
N GLU A 99 3.52 -12.99 1.07
CA GLU A 99 3.86 -12.81 -0.34
C GLU A 99 2.62 -12.46 -1.15
N ILE A 100 2.73 -11.39 -1.94
CA ILE A 100 1.72 -10.98 -2.90
C ILE A 100 2.11 -11.57 -4.25
N LEU A 101 1.25 -12.45 -4.77
CA LEU A 101 1.39 -13.04 -6.09
C LEU A 101 1.04 -12.01 -7.18
N PHE A 102 1.91 -11.03 -7.34
CA PHE A 102 1.82 -10.00 -8.37
C PHE A 102 2.63 -10.42 -9.60
N SER A 103 2.15 -10.09 -10.80
CA SER A 103 2.92 -10.13 -12.04
C SER A 103 2.49 -8.94 -12.89
N GLY A 104 3.43 -8.12 -13.32
CA GLY A 104 3.13 -6.91 -14.08
C GLY A 104 4.13 -5.78 -13.84
N ARG A 105 3.65 -4.54 -13.95
CA ARG A 105 4.48 -3.34 -13.84
C ARG A 105 3.88 -2.40 -12.80
N LEU A 106 4.74 -1.79 -11.99
CA LEU A 106 4.35 -0.81 -10.99
C LEU A 106 4.99 0.54 -11.30
N LEU A 107 4.17 1.56 -11.51
CA LEU A 107 4.65 2.92 -11.60
C LEU A 107 4.80 3.48 -10.17
N GLY A 108 6.01 3.80 -9.76
CA GLY A 108 6.29 4.47 -8.49
C GLY A 108 6.50 5.98 -8.62
N ALA A 109 6.35 6.70 -7.54
CA ALA A 109 6.72 8.11 -7.40
C ALA A 109 7.52 8.27 -6.12
N ILE A 110 8.73 8.82 -6.21
CA ILE A 110 9.50 9.16 -5.03
C ILE A 110 8.83 10.38 -4.38
N LEU A 111 8.50 10.26 -3.10
CA LEU A 111 7.93 11.36 -2.31
C LEU A 111 9.04 12.25 -1.72
N GLU A 112 10.04 12.61 -2.52
CA GLU A 112 11.10 13.53 -2.10
C GLU A 112 10.89 14.93 -2.67
N GLY A 113 11.05 15.93 -1.80
CA GLY A 113 11.23 17.33 -2.18
C GLY A 113 9.97 18.19 -2.18
N ASP A 114 10.15 19.45 -1.77
CA ASP A 114 9.28 20.56 -2.19
C ASP A 114 9.47 20.73 -3.71
N LEU A 115 8.59 20.15 -4.52
CA LEU A 115 8.49 20.61 -5.90
C LEU A 115 7.69 21.92 -5.89
N LEU A 116 8.26 22.94 -6.52
CA LEU A 116 7.49 24.12 -6.87
C LEU A 116 6.34 23.64 -7.77
N ASP A 117 5.11 23.84 -7.31
CA ASP A 117 3.94 23.87 -8.17
C ASP A 117 4.28 24.75 -9.40
N PRO A 118 3.95 24.36 -10.65
CA PRO A 118 4.06 25.28 -11.80
C PRO A 118 3.38 26.64 -11.54
N ASP A 119 2.41 26.69 -10.64
CA ASP A 119 1.72 27.90 -10.19
C ASP A 119 2.34 28.57 -8.94
N GLY A 120 3.50 28.09 -8.47
CA GLY A 120 4.33 28.74 -7.44
C GLY A 120 3.86 28.56 -5.98
N VAL A 121 2.88 27.70 -5.72
CA VAL A 121 2.43 27.39 -4.36
C VAL A 121 3.39 26.41 -3.68
N ARG A 122 4.03 26.85 -2.59
CA ARG A 122 4.77 25.94 -1.68
C ARG A 122 3.75 25.06 -0.94
N GLY A 123 3.89 23.74 -1.07
CA GLY A 123 3.03 22.76 -0.38
C GLY A 123 2.57 21.58 -1.23
N ALA A 124 2.89 21.56 -2.53
CA ALA A 124 2.59 20.42 -3.39
C ALA A 124 3.61 19.29 -3.17
N ARG A 125 3.15 18.16 -2.63
CA ARG A 125 3.92 16.91 -2.60
C ARG A 125 4.13 16.46 -4.05
N GLY A 126 5.38 16.36 -4.48
CA GLY A 126 5.77 16.25 -5.88
C GLY A 126 5.25 15.04 -6.65
N TRP A 127 5.11 15.20 -7.97
CA TRP A 127 4.71 14.14 -8.91
C TRP A 127 5.92 13.39 -9.48
N VAL A 128 5.75 12.06 -9.58
CA VAL A 128 6.45 11.00 -10.35
C VAL A 128 7.90 11.29 -10.81
N GLN A 129 8.88 10.68 -10.12
CA GLN A 129 10.30 10.76 -10.49
C GLN A 129 10.91 9.44 -11.05
N ARG A 130 10.27 8.27 -10.90
CA ARG A 130 10.80 6.98 -11.41
C ARG A 130 9.75 5.93 -11.74
N THR A 131 9.75 5.42 -12.97
CA THR A 131 9.06 4.18 -13.32
C THR A 131 9.98 2.98 -13.03
N PHE A 132 9.43 1.85 -12.56
CA PHE A 132 10.18 0.59 -12.52
C PHE A 132 9.27 -0.58 -12.94
N GLU A 133 9.86 -1.66 -13.41
CA GLU A 133 9.13 -2.83 -13.88
C GLU A 133 9.46 -4.01 -12.97
N LEU A 134 8.43 -4.73 -12.51
CA LEU A 134 8.57 -5.93 -11.69
C LEU A 134 8.03 -7.13 -12.44
N ASP A 135 8.82 -7.63 -13.40
CA ASP A 135 8.47 -8.85 -14.11
C ASP A 135 8.74 -10.07 -13.22
N TYR A 136 7.65 -10.62 -12.69
CA TYR A 136 7.62 -11.98 -12.19
C TYR A 136 7.47 -12.87 -13.40
N GLY A 137 8.49 -13.65 -13.76
CA GLY A 137 8.46 -14.59 -14.88
C GLY A 137 7.43 -15.74 -14.77
N ARG A 138 6.30 -15.52 -14.09
CA ARG A 138 5.11 -16.37 -14.03
C ARG A 138 3.96 -15.66 -14.73
N THR A 139 3.73 -16.04 -15.98
CA THR A 139 2.48 -15.78 -16.67
C THR A 139 1.33 -16.48 -15.92
N PHE A 140 0.40 -15.70 -15.38
CA PHE A 140 -0.88 -16.26 -14.97
C PHE A 140 -1.67 -16.63 -16.24
N PRO A 141 -2.30 -17.82 -16.32
CA PRO A 141 -3.20 -18.10 -17.43
C PRO A 141 -4.32 -17.05 -17.39
N GLY A 142 -4.48 -16.33 -18.50
CA GLY A 142 -5.51 -15.32 -18.66
C GLY A 142 -6.89 -15.87 -18.32
N ARG A 143 -7.68 -15.05 -17.63
CA ARG A 143 -9.12 -15.29 -17.43
C ARG A 143 -9.85 -15.37 -18.76
#